data_AF-A0AAJ5YWF1-F1
#
_entry.id   AF-A0AAJ5YWF1-F1
#
_cell.length_a   1.000
_cell.length_b   1.000
_cell.length_c   1.000
_cell.angle_alpha   90.00
_cell.angle_beta   90.00
_cell.angle_gamma   90.00
#
_symmetry.space_group_name_H-M   'P 1'
#
loop_
_entity.id
_entity.type
_entity.pdbx_description
1 polymer ?
#
loop_
_entity_poly.entity_id
_entity_poly.type
_entity_poly.pdbx_seq_one_letter_code
_entity_poly.pdbx_strand_id
1 'polypeptide(L)'
;MRLVPWACGLSALVAVAEAALFARNSPVLHLTPSNFDKEVLEVHKPALVAFTAPWCGHCRNLAPSFERVAAELDGVVKIAYVDCEDSASQALCAKYEIKGFPTIKLFPATKRRVPRDYLGERKGRAMMNYVLDALPSEAVRKLDASSLPAFLAKGSTPKIVLVTPMGKTSPMLRSLALDYLQRIPFAHVFAGKDGVVESMQKQLDPELTKDKLPGLYFVANDDKPIKYRGSMKYRYIKLWIDEQLGGANAQAARLQREADAKAKADKEAEARARIKERMQSQDESTYGMKHNDEHAEQLRKFEEAFVRMNEDEAMQQIKQQTDRAYIKKLLDARAKLMAQEGVQDSTPQKPLTKGMLMDKLQEHMGEKYGLRLADHAEQTQKTIERKLMEHPDDTVGAMNEAELEFIALLRDDQAELETQIQARADLDGYVLSQDAIDALNETLETILGLINTIEFRISARTAGLDERQTAEKMLNQFHDEL
;
A
#
# COMPACT_ATOMS: atom_id res chain seq x y z
N MET A 1 40.25 66.77 19.06
CA MET A 1 40.22 66.44 17.61
C MET A 1 40.01 64.94 17.47
N ARG A 2 38.85 64.58 16.88
CA ARG A 2 38.40 63.30 16.30
C ARG A 2 39.12 61.99 16.69
N LEU A 3 38.43 61.16 17.49
CA LEU A 3 38.62 59.71 17.55
C LEU A 3 37.78 59.06 16.43
N VAL A 4 38.42 58.24 15.59
CA VAL A 4 37.78 57.38 14.58
C VAL A 4 37.62 56.00 15.20
N PRO A 5 36.40 55.42 15.29
CA PRO A 5 36.27 54.02 15.64
C PRO A 5 36.27 53.15 14.37
N TRP A 6 37.07 52.09 14.43
CA TRP A 6 37.07 50.96 13.51
C TRP A 6 35.65 50.43 13.24
N ALA A 7 35.29 50.34 11.96
CA ALA A 7 34.19 49.50 11.52
C ALA A 7 34.69 48.05 11.38
N CYS A 8 34.44 47.22 12.39
CA CYS A 8 34.48 45.76 12.24
C CYS A 8 33.27 45.33 11.42
N GLY A 9 33.48 45.03 10.15
CA GLY A 9 32.47 44.38 9.31
C GLY A 9 32.25 42.94 9.78
N LEU A 10 31.10 42.67 10.40
CA LEU A 10 30.57 41.32 10.51
C LEU A 10 30.15 40.86 9.10
N SER A 11 30.98 40.05 8.46
CA SER A 11 30.52 39.21 7.36
C SER A 11 29.75 38.04 7.96
N ALA A 12 28.42 38.11 7.93
CA ALA A 12 27.57 36.97 8.21
C ALA A 12 27.76 35.94 7.10
N LEU A 13 28.48 34.85 7.41
CA LEU A 13 28.45 33.62 6.62
C LEU A 13 27.03 33.05 6.73
N VAL A 14 26.21 33.31 5.72
CA VAL A 14 24.98 32.54 5.50
C VAL A 14 25.43 31.15 5.08
N ALA A 15 25.43 30.21 6.04
CA ALA A 15 25.53 28.80 5.73
C ALA A 15 24.25 28.40 4.99
N VAL A 16 24.33 28.33 3.66
CA VAL A 16 23.30 27.71 2.84
C VAL A 16 23.37 26.22 3.19
N ALA A 17 22.45 25.74 4.03
CA ALA A 17 22.27 24.31 4.21
C ALA A 17 21.77 23.76 2.87
N GLU A 18 22.64 23.05 2.14
CA GLU A 18 22.24 22.30 0.95
C GLU A 18 21.19 21.27 1.35
N ALA A 19 19.95 21.52 0.96
CA ALA A 19 18.86 20.57 1.14
C ALA A 19 19.18 19.33 0.30
N ALA A 20 19.39 18.20 0.97
CA ALA A 20 19.53 16.90 0.30
C ALA A 20 18.30 16.66 -0.59
N LEU A 21 18.54 16.13 -1.80
CA LEU A 21 17.48 15.92 -2.80
C LEU A 21 16.39 14.95 -2.31
N PHE A 22 16.77 13.97 -1.48
CA PHE A 22 15.88 13.00 -0.85
C PHE A 22 16.05 13.05 0.67
N ALA A 23 14.95 12.86 1.41
CA ALA A 23 15.00 12.80 2.87
C ALA A 23 15.80 11.57 3.35
N ARG A 24 16.37 11.64 4.56
CA ARG A 24 17.15 10.52 5.13
C ARG A 24 16.37 9.20 5.24
N ASN A 25 15.05 9.28 5.39
CA ASN A 25 14.15 8.12 5.49
C ASN A 25 13.43 7.82 4.16
N SER A 26 13.92 8.38 3.04
CA SER A 26 13.36 8.14 1.72
C SER A 26 13.48 6.64 1.35
N PRO A 27 12.50 6.07 0.62
CA PRO A 27 12.61 4.74 0.04
C PRO A 27 13.73 4.65 -1.01
N VAL A 28 14.23 5.79 -1.53
CA VAL A 28 15.34 5.82 -2.48
C VAL A 28 16.66 5.66 -1.72
N LEU A 29 17.39 4.58 -2.04
CA LEU A 29 18.66 4.28 -1.38
C LEU A 29 19.75 5.30 -1.74
N HIS A 30 20.31 5.97 -0.73
CA HIS A 30 21.48 6.83 -0.93
C HIS A 30 22.74 5.97 -1.10
N LEU A 31 23.42 6.14 -2.22
CA LEU A 31 24.67 5.46 -2.53
C LEU A 31 25.86 6.40 -2.44
N THR A 32 26.88 5.91 -1.76
CA THR A 32 28.19 6.51 -1.62
C THR A 32 29.24 5.49 -2.06
N PRO A 33 30.51 5.87 -2.26
CA PRO A 33 31.54 4.90 -2.63
C PRO A 33 31.68 3.73 -1.64
N SER A 34 31.34 3.93 -0.36
CA SER A 34 31.48 2.90 0.67
C SER A 34 30.40 1.82 0.63
N ASN A 35 29.23 2.09 0.03
CA ASN A 35 28.14 1.12 -0.06
C ASN A 35 27.77 0.73 -1.50
N PHE A 36 28.26 1.46 -2.52
CA PHE A 36 27.87 1.26 -3.91
C PHE A 36 28.09 -0.18 -4.38
N ASP A 37 29.29 -0.71 -4.16
CA ASP A 37 29.64 -2.04 -4.64
C ASP A 37 28.75 -3.11 -3.98
N LYS A 38 28.58 -3.03 -2.66
CA LYS A 38 27.72 -3.94 -1.89
C LYS A 38 26.26 -3.89 -2.36
N GLU A 39 25.70 -2.71 -2.58
CA GLU A 39 24.27 -2.54 -2.84
C GLU A 39 23.89 -2.68 -4.33
N VAL A 40 24.85 -2.49 -5.24
CA VAL A 40 24.61 -2.46 -6.69
C VAL A 40 25.35 -3.57 -7.44
N LEU A 41 26.63 -3.81 -7.12
CA LEU A 41 27.48 -4.72 -7.89
C LEU A 41 27.46 -6.15 -7.34
N GLU A 42 27.46 -6.31 -6.02
CA GLU A 42 27.53 -7.60 -5.32
C GLU A 42 26.16 -8.27 -5.10
N VAL A 43 25.07 -7.55 -5.35
CA VAL A 43 23.72 -8.13 -5.32
C VAL A 43 23.44 -8.95 -6.58
N HIS A 44 22.31 -9.69 -6.62
CA HIS A 44 21.83 -10.38 -7.82
C HIS A 44 20.67 -9.67 -8.53
N LYS A 45 20.17 -8.57 -7.97
CA LYS A 45 19.04 -7.80 -8.51
C LYS A 45 19.46 -6.64 -9.38
N PRO A 46 18.64 -6.21 -10.35
CA PRO A 46 18.91 -4.99 -11.08
C PRO A 46 18.77 -3.77 -10.15
N ALA A 47 19.55 -2.73 -10.43
CA ALA A 47 19.45 -1.45 -9.74
C ALA A 47 19.27 -0.32 -10.75
N LEU A 48 18.29 0.56 -10.50
CA LEU A 48 18.13 1.81 -11.22
C LEU A 48 18.71 2.93 -10.35
N VAL A 49 19.80 3.54 -10.82
CA VAL A 49 20.57 4.53 -10.07
C VAL A 49 20.47 5.89 -10.76
N ALA A 50 19.99 6.90 -10.04
CA ALA A 50 19.98 8.29 -10.48
C ALA A 50 21.23 9.02 -9.95
N PHE A 51 22.05 9.53 -10.85
CA PHE A 51 23.17 10.42 -10.53
C PHE A 51 22.65 11.86 -10.58
N THR A 52 22.69 12.56 -9.44
CA THR A 52 21.99 13.82 -9.22
C THR A 52 22.90 14.87 -8.58
N ALA A 53 22.37 16.09 -8.45
CA ALA A 53 22.92 17.17 -7.65
C ALA A 53 21.75 17.89 -6.92
N PRO A 54 21.92 18.38 -5.69
CA PRO A 54 20.83 18.98 -4.91
C PRO A 54 20.33 20.30 -5.50
N TRP A 55 21.21 21.08 -6.13
CA TRP A 55 20.87 22.35 -6.78
C TRP A 55 20.19 22.18 -8.15
N CYS A 56 20.21 20.98 -8.74
CA CYS A 56 19.71 20.71 -10.09
C CYS A 56 18.16 20.69 -10.13
N GLY A 57 17.56 21.62 -10.88
CA GLY A 57 16.10 21.73 -11.03
C GLY A 57 15.44 20.48 -11.65
N HIS A 58 16.05 19.91 -12.69
CA HIS A 58 15.55 18.67 -13.29
C HIS A 58 15.63 17.46 -12.34
N CYS A 59 16.53 17.49 -11.37
CA CYS A 59 16.68 16.46 -10.35
C CYS A 59 15.57 16.58 -9.30
N ARG A 60 15.25 17.82 -8.87
CA ARG A 60 14.09 18.10 -8.02
C ARG A 60 12.78 17.67 -8.66
N ASN A 61 12.61 17.90 -9.97
CA ASN A 61 11.42 17.46 -10.69
C ASN A 61 11.32 15.93 -10.83
N LEU A 62 12.47 15.23 -10.90
CA LEU A 62 12.52 13.77 -10.96
C LEU A 62 12.16 13.14 -9.59
N ALA A 63 12.60 13.75 -8.48
CA ALA A 63 12.59 13.15 -7.15
C ALA A 63 11.22 12.58 -6.72
N PRO A 64 10.08 13.29 -6.81
CA PRO A 64 8.78 12.75 -6.37
C PRO A 64 8.34 11.50 -7.13
N SER A 65 8.65 11.45 -8.44
CA SER A 65 8.36 10.27 -9.25
C SER A 65 9.29 9.10 -8.90
N PHE A 66 10.56 9.39 -8.63
CA PHE A 66 11.57 8.40 -8.31
C PHE A 66 11.36 7.78 -6.91
N GLU A 67 10.90 8.57 -5.93
CA GLU A 67 10.49 8.08 -4.61
C GLU A 67 9.29 7.14 -4.69
N ARG A 68 8.27 7.49 -5.48
CA ARG A 68 7.13 6.58 -5.72
C ARG A 68 7.58 5.24 -6.32
N VAL A 69 8.46 5.28 -7.33
CA VAL A 69 9.01 4.05 -7.92
C VAL A 69 9.76 3.23 -6.88
N ALA A 70 10.54 3.87 -6.00
CA ALA A 70 11.24 3.19 -4.92
C ALA A 70 10.30 2.55 -3.90
N ALA A 71 9.23 3.25 -3.51
CA ALA A 71 8.24 2.73 -2.57
C ALA A 71 7.45 1.54 -3.16
N GLU A 72 7.00 1.65 -4.42
CA GLU A 72 6.23 0.59 -5.08
C GLU A 72 7.05 -0.66 -5.37
N LEU A 73 8.35 -0.49 -5.63
CA LEU A 73 9.26 -1.59 -5.96
C LEU A 73 10.12 -2.03 -4.78
N ASP A 74 9.73 -1.67 -3.55
CA ASP A 74 10.48 -1.98 -2.33
C ASP A 74 10.81 -3.49 -2.26
N GLY A 75 12.10 -3.78 -2.13
CA GLY A 75 12.66 -5.12 -2.13
C GLY A 75 12.63 -5.86 -3.48
N VAL A 76 11.81 -5.48 -4.45
CA VAL A 76 11.71 -6.14 -5.77
C VAL A 76 12.94 -5.81 -6.63
N VAL A 77 13.32 -4.54 -6.71
CA VAL A 77 14.54 -4.07 -7.37
C VAL A 77 15.17 -2.96 -6.53
N LYS A 78 16.42 -2.58 -6.83
CA LYS A 78 17.08 -1.48 -6.12
C LYS A 78 16.80 -0.17 -6.85
N ILE A 79 16.21 0.80 -6.15
CA ILE A 79 16.05 2.17 -6.64
C ILE A 79 16.91 3.06 -5.75
N ALA A 80 17.84 3.78 -6.36
CA ALA A 80 18.92 4.42 -5.63
C ALA A 80 19.38 5.72 -6.28
N TYR A 81 20.06 6.56 -5.53
CA TYR A 81 20.68 7.78 -6.05
C TYR A 81 22.11 7.96 -5.56
N VAL A 82 22.90 8.68 -6.34
CA VAL A 82 24.25 9.15 -5.98
C VAL A 82 24.23 10.67 -6.12
N ASP A 83 24.58 11.38 -5.06
CA ASP A 83 24.84 12.82 -5.13
C ASP A 83 26.24 13.05 -5.66
N CYS A 84 26.37 13.63 -6.86
CA CYS A 84 27.66 13.89 -7.49
C CYS A 84 28.33 15.19 -7.01
N GLU A 85 27.62 16.03 -6.26
CA GLU A 85 28.22 17.22 -5.64
C GLU A 85 28.90 16.89 -4.32
N ASP A 86 28.51 15.78 -3.68
CA ASP A 86 29.26 15.27 -2.53
C ASP A 86 30.69 14.91 -2.94
N SER A 87 31.66 15.56 -2.29
CA SER A 87 33.10 15.36 -2.49
C SER A 87 33.52 13.89 -2.45
N ALA A 88 32.87 13.06 -1.63
CA ALA A 88 33.18 11.63 -1.57
C ALA A 88 32.76 10.89 -2.85
N SER A 89 31.66 11.31 -3.47
CA SER A 89 31.01 10.63 -4.60
C SER A 89 31.48 11.11 -5.97
N GLN A 90 32.26 12.20 -6.06
CA GLN A 90 32.77 12.74 -7.32
C GLN A 90 33.54 11.70 -8.16
N ALA A 91 34.42 10.92 -7.53
CA ALA A 91 35.19 9.87 -8.23
C ALA A 91 34.28 8.75 -8.77
N LEU A 92 33.19 8.44 -8.06
CA LEU A 92 32.19 7.46 -8.49
C LEU A 92 31.39 7.97 -9.69
N CYS A 93 31.01 9.25 -9.69
CA CYS A 93 30.34 9.87 -10.83
C CYS A 93 31.27 9.99 -12.05
N ALA A 94 32.55 10.29 -11.85
CA ALA A 94 33.55 10.27 -12.93
C ALA A 94 33.74 8.87 -13.51
N LYS A 95 33.82 7.82 -12.66
CA LYS A 95 33.93 6.41 -13.07
C LYS A 95 32.80 5.96 -14.00
N TYR A 96 31.58 6.47 -13.79
CA TYR A 96 30.42 6.16 -14.64
C TYR A 96 30.14 7.21 -15.73
N GLU A 97 31.12 8.08 -16.00
CA GLU A 97 31.09 9.06 -17.08
C GLU A 97 29.86 9.98 -17.03
N ILE A 98 29.49 10.43 -15.82
CA ILE A 98 28.35 11.33 -15.63
C ILE A 98 28.73 12.73 -16.10
N LYS A 99 28.07 13.19 -17.18
CA LYS A 99 28.32 14.50 -17.83
C LYS A 99 27.25 15.55 -17.55
N GLY A 100 26.16 15.17 -16.88
CA GLY A 100 25.03 16.06 -16.60
C GLY A 100 23.98 15.39 -15.73
N PHE A 101 23.06 16.19 -15.21
CA PHE A 101 22.10 15.74 -14.22
C PHE A 101 20.63 16.01 -14.62
N PRO A 102 19.69 15.14 -14.19
CA PRO A 102 19.95 13.80 -13.67
C PRO A 102 20.39 12.88 -14.81
N THR A 103 21.33 11.98 -14.54
CA THR A 103 21.66 10.84 -15.41
C THR A 103 21.20 9.57 -14.72
N ILE A 104 20.33 8.79 -15.36
CA ILE A 104 19.79 7.56 -14.78
C ILE A 104 20.45 6.38 -15.48
N LYS A 105 21.02 5.45 -14.72
CA LYS A 105 21.64 4.22 -15.24
C LYS A 105 21.01 2.99 -14.61
N LEU A 106 20.77 1.99 -15.45
CA LEU A 106 20.39 0.64 -15.03
C LEU A 106 21.64 -0.23 -14.91
N PHE A 107 21.85 -0.80 -13.73
CA PHE A 107 22.81 -1.83 -13.45
C PHE A 107 22.08 -3.18 -13.50
N PRO A 108 22.19 -3.93 -14.61
CA PRO A 108 21.39 -5.13 -14.83
C PRO A 108 21.88 -6.30 -13.96
N ALA A 109 21.01 -7.25 -13.68
CA ALA A 109 21.31 -8.51 -12.97
C ALA A 109 22.14 -9.50 -13.82
N THR A 110 23.27 -9.05 -14.35
CA THR A 110 24.20 -9.86 -15.17
C THR A 110 25.54 -9.99 -14.48
N LYS A 111 26.30 -11.06 -14.78
CA LYS A 111 27.63 -11.28 -14.19
C LYS A 111 28.60 -10.10 -14.37
N ARG A 112 28.50 -9.38 -15.49
CA ARG A 112 29.39 -8.24 -15.80
C ARG A 112 28.84 -6.90 -15.31
N ARG A 113 27.59 -6.84 -14.83
CA ARG A 113 26.95 -5.63 -14.29
C ARG A 113 27.09 -4.37 -15.17
N VAL A 114 27.24 -4.53 -16.49
CA VAL A 114 27.55 -3.41 -17.39
C VAL A 114 26.40 -2.41 -17.35
N PRO A 115 26.63 -1.18 -16.86
CA PRO A 115 25.56 -0.20 -16.72
C PRO A 115 25.07 0.27 -18.10
N ARG A 116 23.79 0.61 -18.18
CA ARG A 116 23.16 1.16 -19.38
C ARG A 116 22.42 2.43 -19.04
N ASP A 117 22.55 3.44 -19.89
CA ASP A 117 21.81 4.67 -19.72
C ASP A 117 20.32 4.44 -19.93
N TYR A 118 19.51 5.01 -19.06
CA TYR A 118 18.07 5.08 -19.24
C TYR A 118 17.73 6.35 -20.00
N LEU A 119 17.29 6.17 -21.26
CA LEU A 119 16.92 7.25 -22.18
C LEU A 119 15.41 7.40 -22.33
N GLY A 120 14.61 6.66 -21.53
CA GLY A 120 13.16 6.70 -21.56
C GLY A 120 12.56 7.90 -20.81
N GLU A 121 11.23 7.98 -20.81
CA GLU A 121 10.51 9.03 -20.09
C GLU A 121 10.78 8.97 -18.58
N ARG A 122 11.00 10.13 -17.96
CA ARG A 122 11.23 10.25 -16.51
C ARG A 122 9.94 10.24 -15.69
N LYS A 123 8.98 9.41 -16.11
CA LYS A 123 7.71 9.17 -15.42
C LYS A 123 7.78 7.85 -14.65
N GLY A 124 7.12 7.80 -13.49
CA GLY A 124 7.20 6.64 -12.58
C GLY A 124 6.95 5.29 -13.27
N ARG A 125 5.84 5.18 -14.00
CA ARG A 125 5.46 3.96 -14.74
C ARG A 125 6.49 3.52 -15.78
N ALA A 126 7.08 4.45 -16.53
CA ALA A 126 8.08 4.13 -17.55
C ALA A 126 9.36 3.59 -16.91
N MET A 127 9.82 4.22 -15.84
CA MET A 127 10.98 3.77 -15.06
C MET A 127 10.74 2.41 -14.41
N MET A 128 9.55 2.19 -13.82
CA MET A 128 9.17 0.90 -13.24
C MET A 128 9.19 -0.22 -14.28
N ASN A 129 8.52 -0.03 -15.41
CA ASN A 129 8.48 -1.04 -16.45
C ASN A 129 9.90 -1.39 -16.91
N TYR A 130 10.74 -0.37 -17.15
CA TYR A 130 12.11 -0.56 -17.59
C TYR A 130 12.96 -1.38 -16.61
N VAL A 131 12.90 -1.07 -15.32
CA VAL A 131 13.69 -1.80 -14.31
C VAL A 131 13.13 -3.20 -14.03
N LEU A 132 11.80 -3.39 -14.10
CA LEU A 132 11.17 -4.70 -13.94
C LEU A 132 11.42 -5.62 -15.15
N ASP A 133 11.55 -5.06 -16.35
CA ASP A 133 11.93 -5.80 -17.56
C ASP A 133 13.38 -6.27 -17.51
N ALA A 134 14.24 -5.59 -16.76
CA ALA A 134 15.62 -6.00 -16.52
C ALA A 134 15.77 -7.22 -15.60
N LEU A 135 14.69 -7.71 -14.97
CA LEU A 135 14.72 -8.93 -14.19
C LEU A 135 14.81 -10.16 -15.10
N PRO A 136 15.85 -11.01 -14.97
CA PRO A 136 16.03 -12.19 -15.80
C PRO A 136 14.84 -13.14 -15.65
N SER A 137 14.32 -13.61 -16.79
CA SER A 137 13.18 -14.53 -16.81
C SER A 137 13.59 -15.94 -16.38
N GLU A 138 14.87 -16.27 -16.56
CA GLU A 138 15.51 -17.56 -16.34
C GLU A 138 15.70 -17.88 -14.86
N ALA A 139 15.57 -16.87 -13.98
CA ALA A 139 15.61 -17.06 -12.54
C ALA A 139 14.47 -17.97 -12.03
N VAL A 140 13.37 -18.07 -12.79
CA VAL A 140 12.22 -18.91 -12.46
C VAL A 140 11.97 -19.91 -13.58
N ARG A 141 11.94 -21.21 -13.24
CA ARG A 141 11.62 -22.25 -14.20
C ARG A 141 10.13 -22.25 -14.51
N LYS A 142 9.76 -22.23 -15.79
CA LYS A 142 8.37 -22.46 -16.20
C LYS A 142 8.12 -23.95 -16.32
N LEU A 143 7.13 -24.44 -15.59
CA LEU A 143 6.77 -25.86 -15.56
C LEU A 143 5.36 -26.08 -16.09
N ASP A 144 5.13 -27.30 -16.55
CA ASP A 144 3.83 -27.85 -16.93
C ASP A 144 3.56 -29.15 -16.16
N ALA A 145 2.44 -29.80 -16.46
CA ALA A 145 2.01 -31.03 -15.80
C ALA A 145 3.05 -32.16 -15.89
N SER A 146 3.82 -32.22 -16.98
CA SER A 146 4.78 -33.29 -17.28
C SER A 146 6.14 -33.07 -16.62
N SER A 147 6.58 -31.82 -16.53
CA SER A 147 7.87 -31.42 -15.98
C SER A 147 7.84 -31.19 -14.47
N LEU A 148 6.66 -30.97 -13.89
CA LEU A 148 6.48 -30.77 -12.45
C LEU A 148 7.00 -31.94 -11.59
N PRO A 149 6.70 -33.23 -11.87
CA PRO A 149 7.19 -34.34 -11.05
C PRO A 149 8.73 -34.42 -11.05
N ALA A 150 9.36 -34.20 -12.20
CA ALA A 150 10.81 -34.19 -12.32
C ALA A 150 11.44 -33.03 -11.54
N PHE A 151 10.80 -31.85 -11.54
CA PHE A 151 11.25 -30.73 -10.73
C PHE A 151 11.08 -30.99 -9.23
N LEU A 152 10.00 -31.66 -8.81
CA LEU A 152 9.71 -31.96 -7.41
C LEU A 152 10.45 -33.20 -6.88
N ALA A 153 11.08 -33.99 -7.75
CA ALA A 153 11.81 -35.19 -7.37
C ALA A 153 12.76 -34.94 -6.18
N LYS A 154 12.90 -35.97 -5.34
CA LYS A 154 13.74 -35.93 -4.14
C LYS A 154 15.14 -35.46 -4.50
N GLY A 155 15.60 -34.45 -3.79
CA GLY A 155 16.88 -33.79 -4.03
C GLY A 155 17.38 -33.12 -2.76
N SER A 156 18.54 -32.49 -2.79
CA SER A 156 19.18 -31.89 -1.62
C SER A 156 18.76 -30.44 -1.35
N THR A 157 18.01 -29.80 -2.24
CA THR A 157 17.60 -28.39 -2.11
C THR A 157 16.08 -28.22 -2.02
N PRO A 158 15.57 -27.42 -1.06
CA PRO A 158 14.15 -27.07 -1.01
C PRO A 158 13.74 -26.27 -2.24
N LYS A 159 12.46 -26.28 -2.58
CA LYS A 159 11.94 -25.70 -3.83
C LYS A 159 10.75 -24.80 -3.56
N ILE A 160 10.60 -23.75 -4.38
CA ILE A 160 9.43 -22.87 -4.36
C ILE A 160 8.63 -23.08 -5.63
N VAL A 161 7.32 -23.29 -5.51
CA VAL A 161 6.40 -23.45 -6.64
C VAL A 161 5.26 -22.46 -6.51
N LEU A 162 5.11 -21.57 -7.49
CA LEU A 162 3.94 -20.71 -7.66
C LEU A 162 3.04 -21.27 -8.75
N VAL A 163 1.79 -21.54 -8.41
CA VAL A 163 0.72 -21.89 -9.35
C VAL A 163 -0.22 -20.70 -9.50
N THR A 164 -0.48 -20.28 -10.73
CA THR A 164 -1.26 -19.07 -10.99
C THR A 164 -2.02 -19.14 -12.32
N PRO A 165 -3.18 -18.47 -12.44
CA PRO A 165 -3.86 -18.28 -13.72
C PRO A 165 -3.13 -17.26 -14.63
N MET A 166 -2.05 -16.64 -14.18
CA MET A 166 -1.28 -15.70 -15.00
C MET A 166 -0.19 -16.45 -15.77
N GLY A 167 -0.21 -16.41 -17.11
CA GLY A 167 0.80 -17.11 -17.93
C GLY A 167 2.19 -16.46 -17.94
N LYS A 168 2.30 -15.20 -17.45
CA LYS A 168 3.57 -14.49 -17.29
C LYS A 168 4.07 -14.62 -15.86
N THR A 169 5.38 -14.83 -15.71
CA THR A 169 6.03 -14.84 -14.41
C THR A 169 6.06 -13.43 -13.83
N SER A 170 5.54 -13.25 -12.61
CA SER A 170 5.48 -11.94 -11.97
C SER A 170 6.91 -11.40 -11.68
N PRO A 171 7.13 -10.08 -11.76
CA PRO A 171 8.40 -9.47 -11.37
C PRO A 171 8.80 -9.79 -9.94
N MET A 172 7.83 -9.84 -9.01
CA MET A 172 8.06 -10.23 -7.62
C MET A 172 8.67 -11.64 -7.51
N LEU A 173 8.14 -12.64 -8.22
CA LEU A 173 8.67 -13.99 -8.16
C LEU A 173 10.07 -14.09 -8.78
N ARG A 174 10.30 -13.39 -9.90
CA ARG A 174 11.64 -13.28 -10.51
C ARG A 174 12.64 -12.66 -9.54
N SER A 175 12.23 -11.61 -8.84
CA SER A 175 13.05 -10.93 -7.84
C SER A 175 13.39 -11.83 -6.64
N LEU A 176 12.40 -12.49 -6.05
CA LEU A 176 12.61 -13.45 -4.95
C LEU A 176 13.57 -14.56 -5.37
N ALA A 177 13.41 -15.11 -6.58
CA ALA A 177 14.31 -16.15 -7.08
C ALA A 177 15.78 -15.70 -7.17
N LEU A 178 16.03 -14.39 -7.35
CA LEU A 178 17.38 -13.83 -7.34
C LEU A 178 17.97 -13.72 -5.93
N ASP A 179 17.16 -13.50 -4.89
CA ASP A 179 17.65 -13.48 -3.50
C ASP A 179 18.13 -14.86 -3.04
N TYR A 180 17.48 -15.91 -3.56
CA TYR A 180 17.78 -17.31 -3.23
C TYR A 180 18.53 -18.02 -4.35
N LEU A 181 19.16 -17.27 -5.26
CA LEU A 181 19.89 -17.82 -6.40
C LEU A 181 20.89 -18.88 -5.91
N GLN A 182 20.94 -20.03 -6.60
CA GLN A 182 21.75 -21.22 -6.23
C GLN A 182 21.35 -21.94 -4.93
N ARG A 183 20.48 -21.37 -4.08
CA ARG A 183 20.02 -21.98 -2.82
C ARG A 183 18.68 -22.67 -2.97
N ILE A 184 17.73 -22.00 -3.63
CA ILE A 184 16.35 -22.49 -3.81
C ILE A 184 15.95 -22.27 -5.26
N PRO A 185 15.65 -23.33 -6.03
CA PRO A 185 15.02 -23.18 -7.33
C PRO A 185 13.55 -22.73 -7.19
N PHE A 186 13.17 -21.74 -7.99
CA PHE A 186 11.80 -21.24 -8.09
C PHE A 186 11.15 -21.76 -9.37
N ALA A 187 9.87 -22.10 -9.28
CA ALA A 187 9.05 -22.51 -10.40
C ALA A 187 7.77 -21.70 -10.53
N HIS A 188 7.37 -21.46 -11.77
CA HIS A 188 6.09 -20.89 -12.17
C HIS A 188 5.30 -21.93 -12.96
N VAL A 189 4.08 -22.19 -12.52
CA VAL A 189 3.15 -23.14 -13.11
C VAL A 189 1.90 -22.37 -13.54
N PHE A 190 1.63 -22.36 -14.85
CA PHE A 190 0.44 -21.71 -15.39
C PHE A 190 -0.75 -22.67 -15.36
N ALA A 191 -1.74 -22.35 -14.51
CA ALA A 191 -2.90 -23.20 -14.26
C ALA A 191 -3.93 -23.26 -15.41
N GLY A 192 -3.76 -22.40 -16.44
CA GLY A 192 -4.64 -22.42 -17.61
C GLY A 192 -4.33 -23.53 -18.62
N LYS A 193 -3.23 -24.28 -18.44
CA LYS A 193 -2.93 -25.47 -19.26
C LYS A 193 -3.62 -26.71 -18.71
N ASP A 194 -4.12 -27.56 -19.60
CA ASP A 194 -4.82 -28.80 -19.26
C ASP A 194 -3.90 -29.77 -18.50
N GLY A 195 -4.46 -30.50 -17.54
CA GLY A 195 -3.73 -31.49 -16.72
C GLY A 195 -2.84 -30.89 -15.62
N VAL A 196 -2.65 -29.56 -15.60
CA VAL A 196 -1.79 -28.91 -14.60
C VAL A 196 -2.42 -28.95 -13.22
N VAL A 197 -3.71 -28.61 -13.10
CA VAL A 197 -4.39 -28.56 -11.80
C VAL A 197 -4.44 -29.96 -11.18
N GLU A 198 -4.70 -30.99 -11.98
CA GLU A 198 -4.73 -32.39 -11.55
C GLU A 198 -3.34 -32.88 -11.13
N SER A 199 -2.29 -32.54 -11.89
CA SER A 199 -0.91 -32.86 -11.53
C SER A 199 -0.50 -32.16 -10.22
N MET A 200 -0.89 -30.90 -10.04
CA MET A 200 -0.68 -30.15 -8.82
C MET A 200 -1.43 -30.72 -7.61
N GLN A 201 -2.68 -31.17 -7.80
CA GLN A 201 -3.47 -31.82 -6.76
C GLN A 201 -2.81 -33.11 -6.27
N LYS A 202 -2.30 -33.91 -7.22
CA LYS A 202 -1.62 -35.16 -6.92
C LYS A 202 -0.28 -34.96 -6.21
N GLN A 203 0.48 -33.94 -6.60
CA GLN A 203 1.86 -33.77 -6.15
C GLN A 203 2.02 -32.81 -4.96
N LEU A 204 1.19 -31.77 -4.85
CA LEU A 204 1.40 -30.69 -3.88
C LEU A 204 0.22 -30.43 -2.95
N ASP A 205 -0.98 -30.26 -3.48
CA ASP A 205 -2.14 -29.79 -2.69
C ASP A 205 -3.45 -30.42 -3.20
N PRO A 206 -3.91 -31.52 -2.58
CA PRO A 206 -5.12 -32.23 -3.00
C PRO A 206 -6.39 -31.36 -3.03
N GLU A 207 -6.41 -30.25 -2.28
CA GLU A 207 -7.54 -29.33 -2.22
C GLU A 207 -7.45 -28.16 -3.21
N LEU A 208 -6.40 -28.14 -4.03
CA LEU A 208 -6.17 -27.06 -5.00
C LEU A 208 -7.24 -27.09 -6.08
N THR A 209 -7.94 -25.97 -6.23
CA THR A 209 -8.94 -25.74 -7.29
C THR A 209 -8.64 -24.41 -7.98
N LYS A 210 -9.22 -24.18 -9.18
CA LYS A 210 -8.95 -22.96 -9.96
C LYS A 210 -9.34 -21.67 -9.22
N ASP A 211 -10.37 -21.73 -8.38
CA ASP A 211 -10.86 -20.66 -7.51
C ASP A 211 -9.94 -20.37 -6.31
N LYS A 212 -9.07 -21.31 -5.91
CA LYS A 212 -8.12 -21.16 -4.81
C LYS A 212 -6.72 -20.75 -5.27
N LEU A 213 -6.60 -20.19 -6.48
CA LEU A 213 -5.35 -19.67 -7.02
C LEU A 213 -5.23 -18.15 -6.77
N PRO A 214 -4.01 -17.59 -6.66
CA PRO A 214 -2.71 -18.26 -6.79
C PRO A 214 -2.32 -19.07 -5.54
N GLY A 215 -1.56 -20.16 -5.73
CA GLY A 215 -0.99 -20.97 -4.65
C GLY A 215 0.53 -20.94 -4.68
N LEU A 216 1.17 -20.55 -3.57
CA LEU A 216 2.62 -20.56 -3.39
C LEU A 216 3.01 -21.64 -2.38
N TYR A 217 3.94 -22.51 -2.75
CA TYR A 217 4.32 -23.68 -1.98
C TYR A 217 5.83 -23.74 -1.75
N PHE A 218 6.22 -24.08 -0.51
CA PHE A 218 7.58 -24.47 -0.15
C PHE A 218 7.63 -25.99 -0.03
N VAL A 219 8.54 -26.61 -0.77
CA VAL A 219 8.69 -28.06 -0.82
C VAL A 219 10.06 -28.40 -0.29
N ALA A 220 10.14 -28.91 0.94
CA ALA A 220 11.38 -29.42 1.50
C ALA A 220 11.75 -30.78 0.88
N ASN A 221 12.96 -31.26 1.15
CA ASN A 221 13.52 -32.45 0.49
C ASN A 221 12.72 -33.74 0.74
N ASP A 222 12.03 -33.85 1.89
CA ASP A 222 11.26 -35.04 2.29
C ASP A 222 9.92 -34.72 2.98
N ASP A 223 9.58 -33.44 3.16
CA ASP A 223 8.37 -33.04 3.88
C ASP A 223 7.20 -32.74 2.96
N LYS A 224 6.00 -32.78 3.55
CA LYS A 224 4.80 -32.31 2.88
C LYS A 224 4.98 -30.85 2.46
N PRO A 225 4.56 -30.48 1.24
CA PRO A 225 4.57 -29.10 0.78
C PRO A 225 3.83 -28.17 1.75
N ILE A 226 4.45 -27.04 2.06
CA ILE A 226 3.91 -26.02 2.94
C ILE A 226 3.34 -24.91 2.07
N LYS A 227 2.02 -24.69 2.14
CA LYS A 227 1.33 -23.63 1.41
C LYS A 227 1.45 -22.29 2.16
N TYR A 228 1.87 -21.25 1.46
CA TYR A 228 1.86 -19.89 1.97
C TYR A 228 0.43 -19.35 2.08
N ARG A 229 0.10 -18.71 3.22
CA ARG A 229 -1.24 -18.17 3.53
C ARG A 229 -1.24 -16.67 3.82
N GLY A 230 -0.09 -16.00 3.73
CA GLY A 230 0.01 -14.56 3.98
C GLY A 230 -0.29 -13.71 2.74
N SER A 231 -0.09 -12.40 2.87
CA SER A 231 -0.30 -11.47 1.75
C SER A 231 0.74 -11.68 0.64
N MET A 232 0.31 -11.57 -0.62
CA MET A 232 1.17 -11.73 -1.80
C MET A 232 2.08 -10.51 -2.06
N LYS A 233 2.71 -9.97 -1.02
CA LYS A 233 3.71 -8.90 -1.11
C LYS A 233 5.10 -9.47 -0.87
N TYR A 234 6.09 -8.87 -1.55
CA TYR A 234 7.48 -9.32 -1.55
C TYR A 234 8.04 -9.58 -0.14
N ARG A 235 7.89 -8.61 0.78
CA ARG A 235 8.47 -8.66 2.15
C ARG A 235 7.96 -9.85 2.96
N TYR A 236 6.65 -10.13 2.93
CA TYR A 236 6.08 -11.21 3.73
C TYR A 236 6.44 -12.59 3.18
N ILE A 237 6.50 -12.74 1.85
CA ILE A 237 6.93 -13.99 1.22
C ILE A 237 8.41 -14.24 1.54
N LYS A 238 9.28 -13.23 1.41
CA LYS A 238 10.69 -13.36 1.75
C LYS A 238 10.90 -13.81 3.21
N LEU A 239 10.24 -13.14 4.16
CA LEU A 239 10.32 -13.50 5.58
C LEU A 239 9.86 -14.93 5.84
N TRP A 240 8.78 -15.35 5.20
CA TRP A 240 8.27 -16.70 5.31
C TRP A 240 9.23 -17.75 4.72
N ILE A 241 9.85 -17.47 3.56
CA ILE A 241 10.86 -18.37 2.98
C ILE A 241 12.09 -18.45 3.90
N ASP A 242 12.58 -17.32 4.40
CA ASP A 242 13.72 -17.28 5.33
C ASP A 242 13.44 -18.10 6.61
N GLU A 243 12.19 -18.05 7.10
CA GLU A 243 11.73 -18.86 8.22
C GLU A 243 11.76 -20.36 7.90
N GLN A 244 11.31 -20.77 6.72
CA GLN A 244 11.36 -22.18 6.31
C GLN A 244 12.79 -22.71 6.14
N LEU A 245 13.77 -21.85 5.89
CA LEU A 245 15.16 -22.27 5.66
C LEU A 245 15.95 -22.56 6.93
N GLY A 246 15.58 -22.01 8.08
CA GLY A 246 16.24 -22.28 9.37
C GLY A 246 17.70 -21.79 9.48
N GLY A 247 17.98 -21.00 10.52
CA GLY A 247 19.33 -20.60 10.94
C GLY A 247 19.32 -20.01 12.35
N ALA A 248 20.48 -19.85 13.00
CA ALA A 248 20.59 -19.31 14.37
C ALA A 248 19.86 -17.97 14.56
N ASN A 249 19.78 -17.15 13.50
CA ASN A 249 19.04 -15.90 13.47
C ASN A 249 17.50 -16.07 13.42
N ALA A 250 17.00 -17.19 12.89
CA ALA A 250 15.56 -17.50 12.87
C ALA A 250 15.08 -17.97 14.26
N GLN A 251 15.91 -18.73 14.99
CA GLN A 251 15.67 -19.05 16.40
C GLN A 251 15.84 -17.84 17.31
N ALA A 252 16.87 -17.01 17.11
CA ALA A 252 17.02 -15.77 17.86
C ALA A 252 15.88 -14.78 17.57
N ALA A 253 15.41 -14.66 16.32
CA ALA A 253 14.25 -13.86 15.97
C ALA A 253 12.94 -14.42 16.56
N ARG A 254 12.81 -15.75 16.64
CA ARG A 254 11.69 -16.41 17.34
C ARG A 254 11.73 -16.12 18.83
N LEU A 255 12.88 -16.31 19.48
CA LEU A 255 13.08 -16.03 20.91
C LEU A 255 12.88 -14.55 21.24
N GLN A 256 13.35 -13.64 20.37
CA GLN A 256 13.14 -12.20 20.52
C GLN A 256 11.66 -11.83 20.36
N ARG A 257 10.95 -12.37 19.35
CA ARG A 257 9.50 -12.14 19.19
C ARG A 257 8.70 -12.73 20.35
N GLU A 258 9.06 -13.91 20.82
CA GLU A 258 8.44 -14.56 21.98
C GLU A 258 8.71 -13.76 23.26
N ALA A 259 9.92 -13.21 23.44
CA ALA A 259 10.28 -12.33 24.55
C ALA A 259 9.57 -10.96 24.47
N ASP A 260 9.48 -10.35 23.29
CA ASP A 260 8.80 -9.07 23.06
C ASP A 260 7.28 -9.24 23.26
N ALA A 261 6.69 -10.35 22.79
CA ALA A 261 5.29 -10.69 23.03
C ALA A 261 5.00 -10.93 24.51
N LYS A 262 5.91 -11.62 25.22
CA LYS A 262 5.79 -11.83 26.67
C LYS A 262 5.94 -10.51 27.45
N ALA A 263 6.91 -9.67 27.12
CA ALA A 263 7.10 -8.37 27.76
C ALA A 263 5.91 -7.43 27.51
N LYS A 264 5.28 -7.51 26.34
CA LYS A 264 4.04 -6.80 26.04
C LYS A 264 2.87 -7.33 26.88
N ALA A 265 2.72 -8.65 26.99
CA ALA A 265 1.70 -9.28 27.82
C ALA A 265 1.87 -8.96 29.31
N ASP A 266 3.11 -8.96 29.81
CA ASP A 266 3.42 -8.60 31.20
C ASP A 266 3.09 -7.13 31.49
N LYS A 267 3.41 -6.21 30.56
CA LYS A 267 3.02 -4.79 30.66
C LYS A 267 1.51 -4.59 30.60
N GLU A 268 0.81 -5.33 29.75
CA GLU A 268 -0.66 -5.30 29.66
C GLU A 268 -1.30 -5.86 30.93
N ALA A 269 -0.72 -6.90 31.53
CA ALA A 269 -1.16 -7.45 32.81
C ALA A 269 -0.93 -6.48 33.97
N GLU A 270 0.21 -5.79 33.99
CA GLU A 270 0.52 -4.77 35.01
C GLU A 270 -0.39 -3.54 34.86
N ALA A 271 -0.68 -3.11 33.62
CA ALA A 271 -1.66 -2.06 33.35
C ALA A 271 -3.07 -2.45 33.80
N ARG A 272 -3.50 -3.69 33.53
CA ARG A 272 -4.78 -4.23 34.00
C ARG A 272 -4.85 -4.31 35.53
N ALA A 273 -3.76 -4.69 36.20
CA ALA A 273 -3.69 -4.73 37.66
C ALA A 273 -3.80 -3.33 38.28
N ARG A 274 -3.12 -2.33 37.72
CA ARG A 274 -3.21 -0.92 38.17
C ARG A 274 -4.59 -0.31 37.94
N ILE A 275 -5.24 -0.66 36.82
CA ILE A 275 -6.64 -0.27 36.56
C ILE A 275 -7.55 -0.89 37.60
N LYS A 276 -7.37 -2.18 37.92
CA LYS A 276 -8.15 -2.89 38.94
C LYS A 276 -7.97 -2.30 40.35
N GLU A 277 -6.75 -1.95 40.74
CA GLU A 277 -6.46 -1.27 42.02
C GLU A 277 -7.11 0.13 42.09
N ARG A 278 -7.05 0.89 40.99
CA ARG A 278 -7.75 2.19 40.88
C ARG A 278 -9.27 2.04 41.00
N MET A 279 -9.84 1.04 40.33
CA MET A 279 -11.27 0.75 40.39
C MET A 279 -11.71 0.33 41.80
N GLN A 280 -10.91 -0.45 42.52
CA GLN A 280 -11.20 -0.82 43.91
C GLN A 280 -11.06 0.34 44.89
N SER A 281 -10.18 1.32 44.61
CA SER A 281 -10.04 2.53 45.43
C SER A 281 -11.11 3.61 45.16
N GLN A 282 -11.87 3.50 44.07
CA GLN A 282 -12.92 4.47 43.70
C GLN A 282 -14.33 4.02 44.10
N ASP A 283 -14.51 2.81 44.61
CA ASP A 283 -15.82 2.21 44.93
C ASP A 283 -16.34 2.56 46.34
N GLU A 284 -15.64 3.42 47.10
CA GLU A 284 -16.10 3.91 48.43
C GLU A 284 -16.65 5.34 48.43
N SER A 285 -16.79 6.00 47.27
CA SER A 285 -17.50 7.28 47.25
C SER A 285 -18.38 7.49 46.01
N THR A 286 -19.68 7.30 46.25
CA THR A 286 -20.80 8.15 45.76
C THR A 286 -21.76 7.50 44.74
N TYR A 287 -22.91 7.10 45.30
CA TYR A 287 -24.28 7.09 44.74
C TYR A 287 -24.64 6.04 43.68
N GLY A 288 -25.54 5.14 44.06
CA GLY A 288 -26.07 4.08 43.20
C GLY A 288 -27.50 4.27 42.72
N MET A 289 -27.96 3.31 41.90
CA MET A 289 -29.31 2.73 41.94
C MET A 289 -29.39 1.44 41.11
N LYS A 290 -29.78 0.37 41.82
CA LYS A 290 -30.56 -0.85 41.46
C LYS A 290 -30.29 -1.61 40.15
N HIS A 291 -29.83 -2.84 40.36
CA HIS A 291 -29.73 -4.00 39.46
C HIS A 291 -31.06 -4.48 38.86
N ASN A 292 -30.99 -5.11 37.68
CA ASN A 292 -31.95 -6.08 37.18
C ASN A 292 -31.22 -7.42 36.93
N ASP A 293 -31.67 -8.49 37.59
CA ASP A 293 -30.91 -9.75 37.82
C ASP A 293 -30.78 -10.68 36.61
N GLU A 294 -31.47 -10.44 35.49
CA GLU A 294 -31.33 -11.27 34.27
C GLU A 294 -29.98 -11.08 33.57
N HIS A 295 -29.41 -9.87 33.66
CA HIS A 295 -28.16 -9.55 32.99
C HIS A 295 -26.96 -10.20 33.68
N ALA A 296 -27.07 -10.45 34.99
CA ALA A 296 -26.04 -11.11 35.79
C ALA A 296 -25.93 -12.62 35.49
N GLU A 297 -27.05 -13.28 35.19
CA GLU A 297 -27.05 -14.70 34.83
C GLU A 297 -26.55 -14.94 33.39
N GLN A 298 -26.84 -14.02 32.46
CA GLN A 298 -26.28 -14.05 31.11
C GLN A 298 -24.77 -13.78 31.11
N LEU A 299 -24.30 -12.84 31.92
CA LEU A 299 -22.87 -12.56 32.11
C LEU A 299 -22.12 -13.76 32.70
N ARG A 300 -22.69 -14.47 33.69
CA ARG A 300 -22.05 -15.68 34.25
C ARG A 300 -21.97 -16.84 33.24
N LYS A 301 -23.01 -17.06 32.43
CA LYS A 301 -22.97 -18.06 31.35
C LYS A 301 -21.98 -17.68 30.24
N PHE A 302 -21.81 -16.38 30.00
CA PHE A 302 -20.83 -15.85 29.05
C PHE A 302 -19.39 -15.96 29.58
N GLU A 303 -19.18 -15.69 30.87
CA GLU A 303 -17.89 -15.88 31.56
C GLU A 303 -17.48 -17.35 31.63
N GLU A 304 -18.40 -18.29 31.89
CA GLU A 304 -18.11 -19.73 31.89
C GLU A 304 -17.75 -20.27 30.50
N ALA A 305 -18.30 -19.68 29.43
CA ALA A 305 -17.95 -20.02 28.03
C ALA A 305 -16.61 -19.42 27.60
N PHE A 306 -16.29 -18.21 28.06
CA PHE A 306 -15.03 -17.50 27.76
C PHE A 306 -13.80 -18.19 28.38
N VAL A 307 -13.97 -18.88 29.52
CA VAL A 307 -12.89 -19.57 30.24
C VAL A 307 -12.39 -20.84 29.53
N ARG A 308 -13.09 -21.37 28.51
CA ARG A 308 -12.74 -22.66 27.87
C ARG A 308 -12.11 -22.62 26.48
N MET A 309 -11.84 -21.45 25.89
CA MET A 309 -11.22 -21.37 24.56
C MET A 309 -10.18 -20.26 24.46
N ASN A 310 -9.07 -20.53 23.78
CA ASN A 310 -8.03 -19.53 23.53
C ASN A 310 -8.56 -18.40 22.60
N GLU A 311 -8.31 -17.15 23.00
CA GLU A 311 -8.88 -15.93 22.40
C GLU A 311 -8.60 -15.75 20.90
N ASP A 312 -7.48 -16.28 20.39
CA ASP A 312 -7.13 -16.18 18.97
C ASP A 312 -7.97 -17.11 18.07
N GLU A 313 -8.40 -18.27 18.57
CA GLU A 313 -9.29 -19.18 17.83
C GLU A 313 -10.73 -18.67 17.85
N ALA A 314 -11.16 -18.07 18.96
CA ALA A 314 -12.47 -17.41 19.07
C ALA A 314 -12.56 -16.20 18.12
N MET A 315 -11.54 -15.32 18.10
CA MET A 315 -11.53 -14.15 17.24
C MET A 315 -11.42 -14.48 15.74
N GLN A 316 -10.66 -15.52 15.37
CA GLN A 316 -10.59 -15.96 13.97
C GLN A 316 -11.85 -16.67 13.51
N GLN A 317 -12.50 -17.47 14.36
CA GLN A 317 -13.79 -18.09 14.03
C GLN A 317 -14.91 -17.05 14.01
N ILE A 318 -14.92 -16.06 14.91
CA ILE A 318 -15.86 -14.94 14.87
C ILE A 318 -15.65 -14.14 13.59
N LYS A 319 -14.42 -13.80 13.20
CA LYS A 319 -14.16 -13.06 11.95
C LYS A 319 -14.57 -13.85 10.71
N GLN A 320 -14.25 -15.15 10.64
CA GLN A 320 -14.65 -16.01 9.51
C GLN A 320 -16.15 -16.32 9.45
N GLN A 321 -16.84 -16.43 10.59
CA GLN A 321 -18.31 -16.60 10.62
C GLN A 321 -19.04 -15.28 10.33
N THR A 322 -18.51 -14.15 10.78
CA THR A 322 -19.05 -12.81 10.50
C THR A 322 -18.89 -12.48 9.02
N ASP A 323 -17.73 -12.77 8.41
CA ASP A 323 -17.48 -12.58 6.97
C ASP A 323 -18.37 -13.51 6.12
N ARG A 324 -18.59 -14.77 6.53
CA ARG A 324 -19.52 -15.68 5.80
C ARG A 324 -20.98 -15.28 5.95
N ALA A 325 -21.41 -14.81 7.12
CA ALA A 325 -22.78 -14.34 7.34
C ALA A 325 -23.04 -13.00 6.62
N TYR A 326 -22.03 -12.12 6.58
CA TYR A 326 -22.05 -10.84 5.86
C TYR A 326 -22.04 -11.03 4.34
N ILE A 327 -21.18 -11.91 3.81
CA ILE A 327 -21.14 -12.25 2.38
C ILE A 327 -22.41 -12.99 1.94
N LYS A 328 -22.97 -13.87 2.78
CA LYS A 328 -24.25 -14.53 2.48
C LYS A 328 -25.42 -13.53 2.48
N LYS A 329 -25.46 -12.57 3.41
CA LYS A 329 -26.45 -11.49 3.41
C LYS A 329 -26.30 -10.56 2.20
N LEU A 330 -25.09 -10.27 1.76
CA LEU A 330 -24.81 -9.47 0.56
C LEU A 330 -25.18 -10.22 -0.73
N LEU A 331 -24.92 -11.52 -0.81
CA LEU A 331 -25.32 -12.35 -1.95
C LEU A 331 -26.84 -12.59 -1.99
N ASP A 332 -27.51 -12.74 -0.85
CA ASP A 332 -28.98 -12.81 -0.78
C ASP A 332 -29.64 -11.45 -1.07
N ALA A 333 -29.04 -10.33 -0.64
CA ALA A 333 -29.49 -8.98 -0.97
C ALA A 333 -29.28 -8.66 -2.46
N ARG A 334 -28.12 -9.07 -3.02
CA ARG A 334 -27.83 -8.96 -4.45
C ARG A 334 -28.72 -9.86 -5.29
N ALA A 335 -29.03 -11.08 -4.85
CA ALA A 335 -29.97 -11.97 -5.52
C ALA A 335 -31.42 -11.43 -5.47
N LYS A 336 -31.81 -10.77 -4.37
CA LYS A 336 -33.10 -10.07 -4.26
C LYS A 336 -33.19 -8.84 -5.16
N LEU A 337 -32.12 -8.04 -5.25
CA LEU A 337 -32.02 -6.91 -6.17
C LEU A 337 -32.05 -7.36 -7.63
N MET A 338 -31.28 -8.40 -7.98
CA MET A 338 -31.25 -8.97 -9.35
C MET A 338 -32.60 -9.61 -9.75
N ALA A 339 -33.35 -10.17 -8.80
CA ALA A 339 -34.71 -10.69 -9.03
C ALA A 339 -35.78 -9.59 -9.13
N GLN A 340 -35.54 -8.40 -8.57
CA GLN A 340 -36.42 -7.24 -8.68
C GLN A 340 -36.16 -6.42 -9.95
N GLU A 341 -34.92 -6.44 -10.47
CA GLU A 341 -34.51 -5.60 -11.61
C GLU A 341 -34.28 -6.36 -12.93
N GLY A 342 -34.26 -7.70 -12.93
CA GLY A 342 -34.37 -8.51 -14.15
C GLY A 342 -33.18 -8.45 -15.13
N VAL A 343 -31.93 -8.38 -14.65
CA VAL A 343 -30.74 -8.24 -15.52
C VAL A 343 -29.76 -9.42 -15.37
N GLN A 344 -29.31 -9.98 -16.51
CA GLN A 344 -28.29 -11.05 -16.61
C GLN A 344 -26.89 -10.50 -16.94
N ASP A 345 -25.87 -11.18 -16.40
CA ASP A 345 -24.44 -10.83 -16.44
C ASP A 345 -23.74 -11.29 -17.73
N SER A 346 -22.86 -10.45 -18.29
CA SER A 346 -21.85 -10.92 -19.26
C SER A 346 -20.59 -10.03 -19.28
N THR A 347 -19.44 -10.69 -19.35
CA THR A 347 -18.09 -10.13 -19.60
C THR A 347 -17.54 -10.71 -20.94
N PRO A 348 -16.35 -10.34 -21.45
CA PRO A 348 -15.68 -9.04 -21.69
C PRO A 348 -15.09 -8.94 -23.14
N GLN A 349 -14.46 -7.83 -23.60
CA GLN A 349 -13.19 -7.88 -24.41
C GLN A 349 -12.55 -6.55 -24.96
N LYS A 350 -11.20 -6.53 -24.85
CA LYS A 350 -10.11 -6.10 -25.79
C LYS A 350 -9.72 -4.61 -26.06
N PRO A 351 -8.44 -4.38 -26.49
CA PRO A 351 -7.64 -3.20 -26.13
C PRO A 351 -7.61 -2.11 -27.21
N LEU A 352 -7.13 -0.95 -26.79
CA LEU A 352 -7.67 0.34 -27.19
C LEU A 352 -6.57 1.23 -27.86
N THR A 353 -6.91 1.83 -29.00
CA THR A 353 -6.08 2.65 -29.92
C THR A 353 -5.94 4.13 -29.50
N LYS A 354 -5.21 4.96 -30.26
CA LYS A 354 -4.78 6.34 -29.92
C LYS A 354 -5.88 7.32 -29.44
N GLY A 355 -7.15 7.17 -29.84
CA GLY A 355 -8.25 7.97 -29.26
C GLY A 355 -8.49 7.67 -27.78
N MET A 356 -8.28 6.42 -27.40
CA MET A 356 -8.45 5.87 -26.05
C MET A 356 -7.31 6.28 -25.11
N LEU A 357 -6.21 6.80 -25.66
CA LEU A 357 -5.12 7.41 -24.90
C LEU A 357 -5.46 8.83 -24.47
N MET A 358 -6.34 9.52 -25.22
CA MET A 358 -6.89 10.82 -24.83
C MET A 358 -8.05 10.62 -23.84
N ASP A 359 -8.92 9.63 -24.08
CA ASP A 359 -9.93 9.22 -23.08
C ASP A 359 -9.29 8.78 -21.76
N LYS A 360 -8.15 8.07 -21.80
CA LYS A 360 -7.41 7.70 -20.58
C LYS A 360 -6.77 8.88 -19.86
N LEU A 361 -6.46 9.96 -20.56
CA LEU A 361 -5.95 11.19 -19.93
C LEU A 361 -7.10 11.91 -19.20
N GLN A 362 -8.29 11.86 -19.80
CA GLN A 362 -9.56 12.35 -19.24
C GLN A 362 -10.00 11.49 -18.03
N GLU A 363 -9.86 10.16 -18.12
CA GLU A 363 -10.11 9.18 -17.05
C GLU A 363 -9.12 9.35 -15.89
N HIS A 364 -7.86 9.73 -16.17
CA HIS A 364 -6.85 9.92 -15.12
C HIS A 364 -7.08 11.17 -14.25
N MET A 365 -7.74 12.20 -14.79
CA MET A 365 -8.15 13.37 -14.00
C MET A 365 -9.28 12.96 -13.05
N GLY A 366 -10.27 12.20 -13.53
CA GLY A 366 -11.31 11.60 -12.69
C GLY A 366 -10.76 10.61 -11.64
N GLU A 367 -9.78 9.78 -12.01
CA GLU A 367 -9.10 8.86 -11.09
C GLU A 367 -8.26 9.62 -10.05
N LYS A 368 -7.62 10.74 -10.40
CA LYS A 368 -6.86 11.58 -9.46
C LYS A 368 -7.78 12.14 -8.37
N TYR A 369 -8.91 12.73 -8.74
CA TYR A 369 -9.87 13.26 -7.75
C TYR A 369 -10.65 12.14 -7.05
N GLY A 370 -10.87 11.00 -7.70
CA GLY A 370 -11.44 9.80 -7.07
C GLY A 370 -10.54 9.20 -5.99
N LEU A 371 -9.22 9.19 -6.19
CA LEU A 371 -8.24 8.79 -5.17
C LEU A 371 -8.17 9.81 -4.02
N ARG A 372 -8.19 11.11 -4.32
CA ARG A 372 -8.26 12.16 -3.28
C ARG A 372 -9.54 12.05 -2.44
N LEU A 373 -10.68 11.77 -3.08
CA LEU A 373 -11.95 11.55 -2.39
C LEU A 373 -11.89 10.35 -1.42
N ALA A 374 -11.22 9.27 -1.82
CA ALA A 374 -11.00 8.11 -0.96
C ALA A 374 -10.07 8.44 0.22
N ASP A 375 -9.00 9.19 -0.02
CA ASP A 375 -8.09 9.66 1.04
C ASP A 375 -8.80 10.61 2.02
N HIS A 376 -9.64 11.52 1.52
CA HIS A 376 -10.46 12.40 2.34
C HIS A 376 -11.44 11.60 3.21
N ALA A 377 -12.08 10.57 2.66
CA ALA A 377 -13.01 9.71 3.41
C ALA A 377 -12.31 8.92 4.53
N GLU A 378 -11.08 8.43 4.28
CA GLU A 378 -10.27 7.78 5.32
C GLU A 378 -9.86 8.76 6.43
N GLN A 379 -9.58 10.02 6.10
CA GLN A 379 -9.29 11.06 7.09
C GLN A 379 -10.52 11.38 7.95
N THR A 380 -11.70 11.52 7.33
CA THR A 380 -12.97 11.72 8.04
C THR A 380 -13.26 10.59 9.03
N GLN A 381 -13.03 9.33 8.62
CA GLN A 381 -13.21 8.19 9.51
C GLN A 381 -12.30 8.28 10.75
N LYS A 382 -11.03 8.63 10.56
CA LYS A 382 -10.07 8.80 11.67
C LYS A 382 -10.45 9.94 12.60
N THR A 383 -11.03 11.03 12.08
CA THR A 383 -11.53 12.13 12.91
C THR A 383 -12.71 11.68 13.78
N ILE A 384 -13.66 10.91 13.23
CA ILE A 384 -14.78 10.34 14.00
C ILE A 384 -14.25 9.44 15.12
N GLU A 385 -13.34 8.52 14.81
CA GLU A 385 -12.74 7.60 15.78
C GLU A 385 -12.02 8.36 16.91
N ARG A 386 -11.23 9.37 16.56
CA ARG A 386 -10.53 10.23 17.54
C ARG A 386 -11.51 10.96 18.46
N LYS A 387 -12.57 11.54 17.92
CA LYS A 387 -13.54 12.33 18.70
C LYS A 387 -14.40 11.47 19.62
N LEU A 388 -14.80 10.29 19.15
CA LEU A 388 -15.50 9.31 19.99
C LEU A 388 -14.61 8.72 21.09
N MET A 389 -13.28 8.72 20.91
CA MET A 389 -12.35 8.38 22.00
C MET A 389 -12.27 9.46 23.09
N GLU A 390 -12.41 10.74 22.72
CA GLU A 390 -12.37 11.88 23.65
C GLU A 390 -13.73 12.10 24.33
N HIS A 391 -14.83 11.95 23.58
CA HIS A 391 -16.21 12.14 24.01
C HIS A 391 -17.13 11.02 23.46
N PRO A 392 -17.17 9.84 24.10
CA PRO A 392 -17.86 8.65 23.58
C PRO A 392 -19.37 8.80 23.36
N ASP A 393 -20.01 9.69 24.12
CA ASP A 393 -21.46 9.91 24.06
C ASP A 393 -21.86 10.99 23.01
N ASP A 394 -20.90 11.75 22.46
CA ASP A 394 -21.16 12.84 21.49
C ASP A 394 -20.97 12.38 20.03
N THR A 395 -21.81 11.44 19.62
CA THR A 395 -21.79 10.89 18.25
C THR A 395 -22.16 11.92 17.18
N VAL A 396 -23.09 12.84 17.50
CA VAL A 396 -23.54 13.88 16.56
C VAL A 396 -22.45 14.93 16.37
N GLY A 397 -21.78 15.37 17.44
CA GLY A 397 -20.65 16.30 17.37
C GLY A 397 -19.47 15.72 16.58
N ALA A 398 -19.10 14.46 16.86
CA ALA A 398 -18.02 13.77 16.15
C ALA A 398 -18.27 13.67 14.63
N MET A 399 -19.50 13.33 14.23
CA MET A 399 -19.86 13.24 12.81
C MET A 399 -20.02 14.62 12.15
N ASN A 400 -20.47 15.66 12.86
CA ASN A 400 -20.56 17.02 12.31
C ASN A 400 -19.17 17.60 12.04
N GLU A 401 -18.25 17.47 13.01
CA GLU A 401 -16.88 17.98 12.87
C GLU A 401 -16.12 17.27 11.74
N ALA A 402 -16.25 15.94 11.64
CA ALA A 402 -15.62 15.18 10.57
C ALA A 402 -16.17 15.52 9.17
N GLU A 403 -17.48 15.77 9.05
CA GLU A 403 -18.09 16.22 7.78
C GLU A 403 -17.72 17.66 7.43
N LEU A 404 -17.52 18.55 8.41
CA LEU A 404 -16.98 19.90 8.18
C LEU A 404 -15.53 19.88 7.69
N GLU A 405 -14.68 19.03 8.27
CA GLU A 405 -13.31 18.80 7.80
C GLU A 405 -13.31 18.26 6.35
N PHE A 406 -14.24 17.35 6.04
CA PHE A 406 -14.39 16.82 4.68
C PHE A 406 -14.84 17.90 3.67
N ILE A 407 -15.77 18.78 4.04
CA ILE A 407 -16.17 19.93 3.21
C ILE A 407 -14.97 20.85 2.95
N ALA A 408 -14.14 21.13 3.95
CA ALA A 408 -12.96 21.98 3.77
C ALA A 408 -12.01 21.41 2.70
N LEU A 409 -11.74 20.10 2.75
CA LEU A 409 -10.93 19.41 1.76
C LEU A 409 -11.56 19.43 0.35
N LEU A 410 -12.88 19.29 0.25
CA LEU A 410 -13.60 19.41 -1.02
C LEU A 410 -13.59 20.84 -1.59
N ARG A 411 -13.63 21.87 -0.73
CA ARG A 411 -13.52 23.28 -1.15
C ARG A 411 -12.12 23.61 -1.69
N ASP A 412 -11.07 23.00 -1.13
CA ASP A 412 -9.71 23.11 -1.68
C ASP A 412 -9.63 22.47 -3.09
N ASP A 413 -10.24 21.30 -3.27
CA ASP A 413 -10.32 20.64 -4.58
C ASP A 413 -11.14 21.48 -5.59
N GLN A 414 -12.25 22.08 -5.15
CA GLN A 414 -13.08 22.98 -5.95
C GLN A 414 -12.25 24.18 -6.46
N ALA A 415 -11.52 24.86 -5.57
CA ALA A 415 -10.71 26.01 -5.93
C ALA A 415 -9.58 25.65 -6.91
N GLU A 416 -8.97 24.48 -6.76
CA GLU A 416 -7.96 23.93 -7.68
C GLU A 416 -8.54 23.71 -9.08
N LEU A 417 -9.77 23.18 -9.16
CA LEU A 417 -10.47 22.92 -10.42
C LEU A 417 -10.88 24.22 -11.12
N GLU A 418 -11.51 25.14 -10.40
CA GLU A 418 -11.92 26.46 -10.93
C GLU A 418 -10.72 27.22 -11.49
N THR A 419 -9.58 27.18 -10.80
CA THR A 419 -8.33 27.82 -11.26
C THR A 419 -7.85 27.23 -12.59
N GLN A 420 -7.88 25.91 -12.74
CA GLN A 420 -7.45 25.23 -13.98
C GLN A 420 -8.40 25.50 -15.14
N ILE A 421 -9.72 25.46 -14.88
CA ILE A 421 -10.76 25.75 -15.87
C ILE A 421 -10.63 27.20 -16.37
N GLN A 422 -10.50 28.16 -15.45
CA GLN A 422 -10.36 29.58 -15.78
C GLN A 422 -9.07 29.88 -16.54
N ALA A 423 -7.96 29.25 -16.14
CA ALA A 423 -6.68 29.38 -16.83
C ALA A 423 -6.65 28.65 -18.18
N ARG A 424 -7.63 27.76 -18.44
CA ARG A 424 -7.62 26.76 -19.52
C ARG A 424 -6.29 26.02 -19.59
N ALA A 425 -5.69 25.79 -18.43
CA ALA A 425 -4.39 25.17 -18.26
C ALA A 425 -4.36 24.36 -16.97
N ASP A 426 -3.61 23.28 -16.94
CA ASP A 426 -3.39 22.52 -15.70
C ASP A 426 -2.48 23.31 -14.73
N LEU A 427 -2.27 22.77 -13.53
CA LEU A 427 -1.43 23.41 -12.49
C LEU A 427 0.03 23.61 -12.91
N ASP A 428 0.49 22.87 -13.92
CA ASP A 428 1.84 22.97 -14.47
C ASP A 428 1.91 23.97 -15.66
N GLY A 429 0.79 24.59 -16.01
CA GLY A 429 0.67 25.61 -17.06
C GLY A 429 0.48 25.06 -18.46
N TYR A 430 0.19 23.76 -18.62
CA TYR A 430 -0.11 23.17 -19.92
C TYR A 430 -1.53 23.47 -20.34
N VAL A 431 -1.71 23.97 -21.56
CA VAL A 431 -3.02 24.26 -22.14
C VAL A 431 -3.88 23.00 -22.19
N LEU A 432 -5.07 23.08 -21.61
CA LEU A 432 -6.05 22.01 -21.59
C LEU A 432 -6.84 21.97 -22.90
N SER A 433 -7.18 20.76 -23.38
CA SER A 433 -8.14 20.60 -24.48
C SER A 433 -9.56 20.95 -24.01
N GLN A 434 -10.48 21.21 -24.95
CA GLN A 434 -11.88 21.46 -24.60
C GLN A 434 -12.50 20.27 -23.86
N ASP A 435 -12.25 19.04 -24.33
CA ASP A 435 -12.73 17.82 -23.66
C ASP A 435 -12.18 17.67 -22.22
N ALA A 436 -10.93 18.10 -21.98
CA ALA A 436 -10.36 18.09 -20.64
C ALA A 436 -11.01 19.15 -19.73
N ILE A 437 -11.31 20.33 -20.27
CA ILE A 437 -12.06 21.38 -19.56
C ILE A 437 -13.48 20.89 -19.23
N ASP A 438 -14.15 20.21 -20.15
CA ASP A 438 -15.50 19.67 -19.95
C ASP A 438 -15.50 18.58 -18.86
N ALA A 439 -14.49 17.70 -18.83
CA ALA A 439 -14.33 16.71 -17.77
C ALA A 439 -14.00 17.33 -16.39
N LEU A 440 -13.24 18.43 -16.37
CA LEU A 440 -13.00 19.17 -15.13
C LEU A 440 -14.28 19.85 -14.63
N ASN A 441 -15.12 20.36 -15.53
CA ASN A 441 -16.43 20.92 -15.17
C ASN A 441 -17.36 19.84 -14.59
N GLU A 442 -17.41 18.65 -15.19
CA GLU A 442 -18.21 17.52 -14.64
C GLU A 442 -17.73 17.10 -13.25
N THR A 443 -16.41 17.08 -13.05
CA THR A 443 -15.80 16.79 -11.73
C THR A 443 -16.12 17.90 -10.72
N LEU A 444 -16.06 19.17 -11.15
CA LEU A 444 -16.39 20.33 -10.33
C LEU A 444 -17.86 20.31 -9.89
N GLU A 445 -18.79 19.99 -10.80
CA GLU A 445 -20.22 19.83 -10.49
C GLU A 445 -20.46 18.70 -9.48
N THR A 446 -19.75 17.58 -9.63
CA THR A 446 -19.82 16.47 -8.68
C THR A 446 -19.36 16.88 -7.27
N ILE A 447 -18.24 17.61 -7.17
CA ILE A 447 -17.72 18.10 -5.89
C ILE A 447 -18.69 19.10 -5.25
N LEU A 448 -19.24 20.03 -6.02
CA LEU A 448 -20.24 20.99 -5.55
C LEU A 448 -21.51 20.28 -5.04
N GLY A 449 -22.00 19.26 -5.76
CA GLY A 449 -23.12 18.45 -5.33
C GLY A 449 -22.87 17.70 -4.01
N LEU A 450 -21.66 17.15 -3.84
CA LEU A 450 -21.25 16.51 -2.59
C LEU A 450 -21.19 17.50 -1.43
N ILE A 451 -20.59 18.68 -1.63
CA ILE A 451 -20.52 19.70 -0.58
C ILE A 451 -21.92 20.12 -0.13
N ASN A 452 -22.82 20.44 -1.07
CA ASN A 452 -24.19 20.83 -0.75
C ASN A 452 -24.95 19.72 0.00
N THR A 453 -24.77 18.46 -0.41
CA THR A 453 -25.38 17.30 0.24
C THR A 453 -24.93 17.16 1.70
N ILE A 454 -23.64 17.38 1.95
CA ILE A 454 -23.04 17.24 3.29
C ILE A 454 -23.41 18.44 4.17
N GLU A 455 -23.36 19.66 3.65
CA GLU A 455 -23.83 20.87 4.35
C GLU A 455 -25.30 20.73 4.78
N PHE A 456 -26.14 20.17 3.90
CA PHE A 456 -27.53 19.87 4.22
C PHE A 456 -27.64 18.83 5.35
N ARG A 457 -26.87 17.73 5.29
CA ARG A 457 -26.87 16.70 6.35
C ARG A 457 -26.44 17.26 7.70
N ILE A 458 -25.44 18.13 7.75
CA ILE A 458 -25.01 18.80 8.97
C ILE A 458 -26.14 19.70 9.50
N SER A 459 -26.77 20.49 8.63
CA SER A 459 -27.89 21.36 8.99
C SER A 459 -29.08 20.57 9.55
N ALA A 460 -29.43 19.45 8.92
CA ALA A 460 -30.51 18.59 9.36
C ALA A 460 -30.23 17.94 10.73
N ARG A 461 -29.00 17.45 10.94
CA ARG A 461 -28.56 16.89 12.23
C ARG A 461 -28.56 17.95 13.33
N THR A 462 -28.13 19.17 13.02
CA THR A 462 -28.14 20.31 13.95
C THR A 462 -29.57 20.76 14.30
N ALA A 463 -30.52 20.61 13.37
CA ALA A 463 -31.94 20.88 13.60
C ALA A 463 -32.70 19.73 14.27
N GLY A 464 -32.04 18.60 14.58
CA GLY A 464 -32.65 17.43 15.21
C GLY A 464 -33.64 16.65 14.33
N LEU A 465 -33.51 16.76 13.00
CA LEU A 465 -34.36 16.05 12.05
C LEU A 465 -33.93 14.59 11.91
N ASP A 466 -34.89 13.68 11.77
CA ASP A 466 -34.60 12.27 11.48
C ASP A 466 -34.25 12.05 9.99
N GLU A 467 -33.74 10.86 9.65
CA GLU A 467 -33.29 10.53 8.28
C GLU A 467 -34.39 10.66 7.23
N ARG A 468 -35.65 10.39 7.60
CA ARG A 468 -36.80 10.46 6.70
C ARG A 468 -37.19 11.91 6.42
N GLN A 469 -37.23 12.75 7.46
CA GLN A 469 -37.47 14.19 7.34
C GLN A 469 -36.34 14.89 6.56
N THR A 470 -35.11 14.40 6.72
CA THR A 470 -33.92 14.85 5.98
C THR A 470 -34.06 14.52 4.49
N ALA A 471 -34.41 13.28 4.14
CA ALA A 471 -34.60 12.85 2.76
C ALA A 471 -35.78 13.55 2.06
N GLU A 472 -36.92 13.72 2.76
CA GLU A 472 -38.09 14.43 2.23
C GLU A 472 -37.78 15.91 1.98
N LYS A 473 -37.01 16.58 2.86
CA LYS A 473 -36.58 17.96 2.62
C LYS A 473 -35.55 18.10 1.50
N MET A 474 -34.60 17.16 1.36
CA MET A 474 -33.67 17.12 0.22
C MET A 474 -34.45 16.99 -1.09
N LEU A 475 -35.35 16.00 -1.18
CA LEU A 475 -36.17 15.76 -2.38
C LEU A 475 -37.00 16.98 -2.77
N ASN A 476 -37.60 17.68 -1.81
CA ASN A 476 -38.37 18.89 -2.08
C ASN A 476 -37.50 20.05 -2.56
N GLN A 477 -36.30 20.22 -1.99
CA GLN A 477 -35.37 21.27 -2.41
C GLN A 477 -34.80 21.01 -3.82
N PHE A 478 -34.49 19.75 -4.15
CA PHE A 478 -34.07 19.35 -5.50
C PHE A 478 -35.20 19.44 -6.54
N HIS A 479 -36.48 19.39 -6.12
CA HIS A 479 -37.63 19.60 -7.01
C HIS A 479 -37.87 21.08 -7.35
N ASP A 480 -37.44 22.00 -6.47
CA ASP A 480 -37.56 23.45 -6.69
C ASP A 480 -36.35 24.04 -7.46
N GLU A 481 -35.22 23.33 -7.53
CA GLU A 481 -33.99 23.72 -8.25
C GLU A 481 -33.91 23.19 -9.70
N LEU A 482 -34.77 22.23 -10.09
CA LEU A 482 -34.97 21.71 -11.45
C LEU A 482 -36.11 22.43 -12.17
#